data_AF-A0A813IN74-F1
#
_entry.id   AF-A0A813IN74-F1
#
_cell.length_a   1.000
_cell.length_b   1.000
_cell.length_c   1.000
_cell.angle_alpha   90.00
_cell.angle_beta   90.00
_cell.angle_gamma   90.00
#
_symmetry.space_group_name_H-M   'P 1'
#
loop_
_entity.id
_entity.type
_entity.pdbx_description
1 polymer ?
#
loop_
_entity_poly.entity_id
_entity_poly.type
_entity_poly.pdbx_seq_one_letter_code
_entity_poly.pdbx_strand_id
1 'polypeptide(L)'
;SLDRVPESIDGYRRAVTLDPSLHVCFANLATLHAYLNERERAVEYITRALTLDPHNPTYAQLRSQFTSEGKGDAASEATSSPESNGDGSADEEL
;
A
#
# COMPACT_ATOMS: atom_id res chain seq x y z
N SER A 1 18.76 7.86 -7.75
CA SER A 1 19.55 7.52 -6.56
C SER A 1 18.63 7.31 -5.38
N LEU A 2 18.34 6.05 -5.03
CA LEU A 2 17.45 5.66 -3.92
C LEU A 2 18.06 6.01 -2.54
N ASP A 3 19.33 6.39 -2.51
CA ASP A 3 20.11 6.73 -1.32
C ASP A 3 19.58 7.94 -0.52
N ARG A 4 18.79 8.83 -1.15
CA ARG A 4 18.22 10.03 -0.49
C ARG A 4 16.74 9.93 -0.13
N VAL A 5 16.11 8.78 -0.38
CA VAL A 5 14.70 8.55 -0.02
C VAL A 5 14.42 8.83 1.47
N PRO A 6 15.25 8.37 2.44
CA PRO A 6 14.97 8.62 3.86
C PRO A 6 15.15 10.09 4.27
N GLU A 7 16.18 10.78 3.77
CA GLU A 7 16.40 12.21 4.04
C GLU A 7 15.26 13.08 3.49
N SER A 8 14.73 12.69 2.33
CA SER A 8 13.60 13.35 1.68
C SER A 8 12.31 13.21 2.49
N ILE A 9 12.04 12.02 3.04
CA ILE A 9 10.87 11.77 3.90
C ILE A 9 10.91 12.66 5.14
N ASP A 10 12.04 12.76 5.83
CA ASP A 10 12.14 13.57 7.04
C ASP A 10 11.92 15.07 6.75
N GLY A 11 12.48 15.57 5.64
CA GLY A 11 12.25 16.93 5.16
C GLY A 11 10.77 17.22 4.91
N TYR A 12 10.07 16.33 4.20
CA TYR A 12 8.63 16.50 3.96
C TYR A 12 7.79 16.34 5.22
N ARG A 13 8.15 15.46 6.16
CA ARG A 13 7.47 15.31 7.44
C ARG A 13 7.56 16.58 8.29
N ARG A 14 8.72 17.22 8.32
CA ARG A 14 8.88 18.52 8.97
C ARG A 14 8.06 19.61 8.26
N ALA A 15 8.06 19.62 6.92
CA ALA A 15 7.26 20.57 6.15
C ALA A 15 5.76 20.47 6.46
N VAL A 16 5.18 19.26 6.48
CA VAL A 16 3.74 19.10 6.79
C VAL A 16 3.41 19.34 8.27
N THR A 17 4.40 19.26 9.15
CA THR A 17 4.25 19.63 10.56
C THR A 17 4.23 21.14 10.75
N LEU A 18 5.06 21.86 9.99
CA LEU A 18 5.11 23.32 9.99
C LEU A 18 3.91 23.93 9.28
N ASP A 19 3.51 23.34 8.15
CA ASP A 19 2.35 23.76 7.37
C ASP A 19 1.53 22.54 6.90
N PRO A 20 0.45 22.20 7.61
CA PRO A 20 -0.41 21.08 7.29
C PRO A 20 -1.32 21.33 6.07
N SER A 21 -1.25 22.50 5.43
CA SER A 21 -2.00 22.81 4.21
C SER A 21 -1.23 22.44 2.92
N LEU A 22 0.04 22.06 3.04
CA LEU A 22 0.91 21.70 1.91
C LEU A 22 0.54 20.32 1.33
N HIS A 23 -0.53 20.29 0.53
CA HIS A 23 -1.01 19.10 -0.17
C HIS A 23 0.08 18.45 -1.05
N VAL A 24 0.98 19.25 -1.64
CA VAL A 24 2.11 18.76 -2.44
C VAL A 24 3.08 17.92 -1.61
N CYS A 25 3.35 18.30 -0.35
CA CYS A 25 4.23 17.54 0.52
C CYS A 25 3.62 16.18 0.89
N PHE A 26 2.30 16.12 1.11
CA PHE A 26 1.59 14.86 1.31
C PHE A 26 1.66 13.95 0.07
N ALA A 27 1.52 14.51 -1.13
CA ALA A 27 1.67 13.73 -2.37
C ALA A 27 3.10 13.19 -2.54
N ASN A 28 4.12 13.99 -2.23
CA ASN A 28 5.51 13.55 -2.30
C ASN A 28 5.83 12.45 -1.25
N LEU A 29 5.31 12.59 -0.02
CA LEU A 29 5.38 11.52 0.98
C LEU A 29 4.72 10.25 0.47
N ALA A 30 3.53 10.35 -0.13
CA ALA A 30 2.82 9.20 -0.66
C ALA A 30 3.65 8.45 -1.71
N THR A 31 4.23 9.17 -2.67
CA THR A 31 5.11 8.59 -3.68
C THR A 31 6.36 7.95 -3.08
N LEU A 32 7.01 8.58 -2.10
CA LEU A 32 8.18 8.02 -1.42
C LEU A 32 7.84 6.73 -0.65
N HIS A 33 6.70 6.71 0.05
CA HIS A 33 6.23 5.51 0.74
C HIS A 33 5.86 4.39 -0.23
N ALA A 34 5.28 4.71 -1.39
CA ALA A 34 5.05 3.73 -2.45
C ALA A 34 6.37 3.14 -3.00
N TYR A 35 7.41 3.97 -3.18
CA TYR A 35 8.76 3.48 -3.55
C TYR A 35 9.39 2.58 -2.49
N LEU A 36 9.07 2.79 -1.21
CA LEU A 36 9.50 1.93 -0.11
C LEU A 36 8.64 0.67 0.06
N ASN A 37 7.69 0.42 -0.85
CA ASN A 37 6.72 -0.66 -0.77
C ASN A 37 5.77 -0.55 0.45
N GLU A 38 5.70 0.62 1.10
CA GLU A 38 4.79 0.93 2.22
C GLU A 38 3.47 1.48 1.67
N ARG A 39 2.71 0.62 1.03
CA ARG A 39 1.57 1.00 0.19
C ARG A 39 0.40 1.59 0.98
N GLU A 40 0.14 1.05 2.17
CA GLU A 40 -0.93 1.53 3.05
C GLU A 40 -0.69 3.00 3.42
N ARG A 41 0.56 3.34 3.77
CA ARG A 41 0.98 4.71 4.07
C ARG A 41 0.90 5.61 2.85
N ALA A 42 1.27 5.11 1.67
CA ALA A 42 1.12 5.87 0.43
C ALA A 42 -0.33 6.29 0.19
N VAL A 43 -1.28 5.36 0.39
CA VAL A 43 -2.72 5.64 0.24
C VAL A 43 -3.21 6.64 1.29
N GLU A 44 -2.74 6.55 2.53
CA GLU A 44 -3.09 7.50 3.60
C GLU A 44 -2.65 8.92 3.24
N TYR A 45 -1.38 9.10 2.87
CA TYR A 45 -0.83 10.42 2.55
C TYR A 45 -1.48 11.03 1.31
N ILE A 46 -1.69 10.26 0.24
CA ILE A 46 -2.35 10.81 -0.97
C ILE A 46 -3.82 11.14 -0.71
N THR A 47 -4.49 10.43 0.20
CA THR A 47 -5.85 10.74 0.63
C THR A 47 -5.89 12.08 1.39
N ARG A 48 -4.86 12.36 2.20
CA ARG A 48 -4.72 13.67 2.85
C ARG A 48 -4.49 14.79 1.83
N ALA A 49 -3.65 14.55 0.82
CA ALA A 49 -3.45 15.50 -0.28
C ALA A 49 -4.75 15.81 -1.02
N LEU A 50 -5.58 14.79 -1.33
CA LEU A 50 -6.90 14.95 -1.93
C LEU A 50 -7.92 15.64 -1.02
N THR A 51 -7.77 15.54 0.30
CA THR A 51 -8.65 16.27 1.23
C THR A 51 -8.41 17.78 1.13
N LEU A 52 -7.16 18.17 0.88
CA LEU A 52 -6.74 19.57 0.76
C LEU A 52 -6.95 20.13 -0.66
N ASP A 53 -6.69 19.31 -1.68
CA ASP A 53 -6.95 19.64 -3.09
C ASP A 53 -7.73 18.50 -3.78
N PRO A 54 -9.07 18.49 -3.62
CA PRO A 54 -9.93 17.41 -4.12
C PRO A 54 -10.07 17.40 -5.65
N HIS A 55 -9.73 18.49 -6.33
CA HIS A 55 -9.87 18.61 -7.78
C HIS A 55 -8.58 18.25 -8.52
N ASN A 56 -7.55 17.80 -7.80
CA ASN A 56 -6.28 17.45 -8.40
C ASN A 56 -6.34 16.10 -9.13
N PRO A 57 -6.30 16.06 -10.46
CA PRO A 57 -6.41 14.81 -11.20
C PRO A 57 -5.19 13.91 -10.96
N THR A 58 -4.01 14.49 -10.72
CA THR A 58 -2.79 13.74 -10.43
C THR A 58 -2.92 12.98 -9.12
N TYR A 59 -3.51 13.56 -8.07
CA TYR A 59 -3.67 12.87 -6.79
C TYR A 59 -4.69 11.73 -6.87
N ALA A 60 -5.77 11.93 -7.62
CA ALA A 60 -6.74 10.87 -7.88
C ALA A 60 -6.09 9.69 -8.63
N GLN A 61 -5.25 9.98 -9.62
CA GLN A 61 -4.51 8.98 -10.38
C GLN A 61 -3.50 8.22 -9.50
N LEU A 62 -2.70 8.93 -8.70
CA LEU A 62 -1.74 8.32 -7.77
C LEU A 62 -2.44 7.42 -6.75
N ARG A 63 -3.56 7.87 -6.19
CA ARG A 63 -4.38 7.04 -5.28
C ARG A 63 -4.87 5.77 -5.97
N SER A 64 -5.38 5.88 -7.20
CA SER A 64 -5.81 4.72 -7.99
C SER A 64 -4.66 3.72 -8.19
N GLN A 65 -3.47 4.21 -8.56
CA GLN A 65 -2.27 3.40 -8.72
C GLN A 65 -1.86 2.71 -7.40
N PHE A 66 -1.81 3.44 -6.30
CA PHE A 66 -1.48 2.87 -4.99
C PHE A 66 -2.53 1.86 -4.51
N THR A 67 -3.78 1.96 -4.94
CA THR A 67 -4.79 0.92 -4.63
C THR A 67 -4.80 -0.26 -5.59
N SER A 68 -4.33 -0.11 -6.83
CA SER A 68 -4.42 -1.15 -7.86
C SER A 68 -3.27 -2.16 -7.77
N GLU A 69 -2.02 -1.73 -7.64
CA GLU A 69 -0.90 -2.69 -7.59
C GLU A 69 -0.78 -3.42 -6.22
N GLY A 70 -1.64 -3.12 -5.25
CA GLY A 70 -1.78 -3.87 -3.99
C GLY A 70 -2.74 -5.06 -4.06
N LYS A 71 -3.47 -5.20 -5.18
CA LYS A 71 -4.38 -6.33 -5.44
C LYS A 71 -3.76 -7.44 -6.29
N GLY A 72 -2.44 -7.36 -6.57
CA GLY A 72 -1.72 -8.31 -7.43
C GLY A 72 -1.36 -9.65 -6.79
N ASP A 73 -1.29 -9.74 -5.46
CA ASP A 73 -0.73 -10.91 -4.76
C ASP A 73 -1.72 -11.71 -3.91
N ALA A 74 -3.01 -11.37 -3.93
CA ALA A 74 -4.03 -12.15 -3.21
C ALA A 74 -4.61 -13.33 -4.03
N ALA A 75 -4.06 -13.63 -5.20
CA ALA A 75 -4.61 -14.62 -6.15
C ALA A 75 -3.74 -15.87 -6.37
N SER A 76 -2.62 -16.02 -5.68
CA SER A 76 -1.61 -17.05 -6.02
C SER A 76 -1.29 -18.05 -4.91
N GLU A 77 -2.16 -18.33 -3.93
CA GLU A 77 -1.82 -19.37 -2.94
C GLU A 77 -3.02 -20.06 -2.28
N ALA A 78 -4.07 -20.36 -3.07
CA ALA A 78 -5.19 -21.18 -2.64
C ALA A 78 -5.46 -22.39 -3.54
N THR A 79 -4.41 -22.98 -4.14
CA THR A 79 -4.53 -24.25 -4.88
C THR A 79 -3.26 -25.09 -4.74
N SER A 80 -2.92 -25.49 -3.53
CA SER A 80 -2.05 -26.64 -3.31
C SER A 80 -2.43 -27.30 -2.00
N SER A 81 -3.63 -27.88 -1.97
CA SER A 81 -3.82 -29.05 -1.12
C SER A 81 -3.18 -30.23 -1.85
N PRO A 82 -2.15 -30.88 -1.28
CA PRO A 82 -1.58 -32.07 -1.88
C PRO A 82 -2.62 -33.19 -1.81
N GLU A 83 -2.88 -33.80 -2.96
CA GLU A 83 -3.31 -35.19 -3.01
C GLU A 83 -2.30 -36.04 -2.21
N SER A 84 -2.78 -36.82 -1.24
CA SER A 84 -2.30 -38.18 -1.05
C SER A 84 -3.16 -38.91 -0.03
N ASN A 85 -3.83 -39.95 -0.55
CA ASN A 85 -3.91 -41.30 -0.01
C ASN A 85 -4.52 -41.43 1.41
N GLY A 86 -5.66 -42.06 1.60
CA GLY A 86 -5.96 -43.39 1.10
C GLY A 86 -5.88 -44.37 2.26
N ASP A 87 -6.86 -45.28 2.30
CA ASP A 87 -6.86 -46.54 3.03
C ASP A 87 -7.28 -46.56 4.51
N GLY A 88 -8.40 -47.23 4.76
CA GLY A 88 -8.37 -48.41 5.64
C GLY A 88 -8.97 -48.28 7.04
N SER A 89 -9.90 -49.21 7.32
CA SER A 89 -10.36 -49.71 8.63
C SER A 89 -11.45 -48.89 9.34
N ALA A 90 -12.72 -49.33 9.31
CA ALA A 90 -13.29 -50.43 10.11
C ALA A 90 -13.32 -50.10 11.60
N ASP A 91 -14.51 -49.73 12.10
CA ASP A 91 -14.98 -50.00 13.47
C ASP A 91 -16.41 -49.47 13.59
N GLU A 92 -17.40 -50.37 13.50
CA GLU A 92 -18.75 -50.12 14.02
C GLU A 92 -19.11 -51.31 14.91
N GLU A 93 -18.77 -51.17 16.19
CA GLU A 93 -19.23 -52.00 17.30
C GLU A 93 -20.33 -51.23 18.04
N LEU A 94 -21.55 -51.80 18.04
CA LEU A 94 -22.52 -51.98 19.14
C LEU A 94 -23.97 -52.06 18.62
#